data_AF-A0A3N2IIA5-F1
#
_entry.id   AF-A0A3N2IIA5-F1
#
_cell.length_a   1.000
_cell.length_b   1.000
_cell.length_c   1.000
_cell.angle_alpha   90.00
_cell.angle_beta   90.00
_cell.angle_gamma   90.00
#
_symmetry.space_group_name_H-M   'P 1'
#
loop_
_entity.id
_entity.type
_entity.pdbx_description
1 polymer ?
#
loop_
_entity_poly.entity_id
_entity_poly.type
_entity_poly.pdbx_seq_one_letter_code
_entity_poly.pdbx_strand_id
1 'polypeptide(L)'
;MMEPVTDAPDRPEQQPDADGVASTDEVTVRRAPKIGVFLIMGALAGVLVSLILTSLFPFDQGQGVASTYGYFALWGLTFGGALGAVVAVVIDQVSSRRARRLQASRERVDAPDATEVEGELE
;
A
#
# COMPACT_ATOMS: atom_id res chain seq x y z
N MET A 1 32.68 33.57 -68.47
CA MET A 1 31.95 32.33 -68.16
C MET A 1 31.76 32.34 -66.65
N MET A 2 30.56 32.71 -66.21
CA MET A 2 30.18 33.02 -64.83
C MET A 2 29.25 31.89 -64.40
N GLU A 3 29.66 31.06 -63.43
CA GLU A 3 28.80 30.00 -62.88
C GLU A 3 27.94 30.60 -61.75
N PRO A 4 26.62 30.32 -61.74
CA PRO A 4 25.69 30.90 -60.79
C PRO A 4 25.79 30.25 -59.41
N VAL A 5 25.74 31.10 -58.38
CA VAL A 5 25.40 30.74 -57.00
C VAL A 5 24.08 29.96 -57.03
N THR A 6 24.15 28.68 -56.65
CA THR A 6 22.97 27.84 -56.45
C THR A 6 22.61 27.87 -54.97
N ASP A 7 21.47 28.47 -54.71
CA ASP A 7 20.72 28.47 -53.47
C ASP A 7 20.34 27.02 -53.08
N ALA A 8 20.70 26.61 -51.86
CA ALA A 8 20.28 25.35 -51.26
C ALA A 8 19.79 25.66 -49.83
N PRO A 9 18.58 25.23 -49.46
CA PRO A 9 17.89 25.72 -48.28
C PRO A 9 18.60 25.32 -47.00
N ASP A 10 18.58 26.25 -46.05
CA ASP A 10 18.96 26.09 -44.66
C ASP A 10 18.43 24.77 -44.10
N ARG A 11 19.36 23.87 -43.81
CA ARG A 11 19.09 22.63 -43.12
C ARG A 11 18.81 23.02 -41.67
N PRO A 12 17.62 22.74 -41.10
CA PRO A 12 17.37 23.07 -39.70
C PRO A 12 18.45 22.39 -38.86
N GLU A 13 19.14 23.22 -38.08
CA GLU A 13 20.17 22.82 -37.16
C GLU A 13 19.61 21.68 -36.29
N GLN A 14 20.35 20.57 -36.23
CA GLN A 14 20.03 19.47 -35.33
C GLN A 14 20.10 20.02 -33.90
N GLN A 15 18.92 20.32 -33.37
CA GLN A 15 18.73 20.80 -32.02
C GLN A 15 19.25 19.72 -31.06
N PRO A 16 20.15 20.07 -30.12
CA PRO A 16 20.68 19.14 -29.14
C PRO A 16 19.58 18.85 -28.12
N ASP A 17 18.73 17.85 -28.39
CA ASP A 17 17.74 17.36 -27.41
C ASP A 17 18.44 16.49 -26.38
N ALA A 18 19.35 17.12 -25.63
CA ALA A 18 19.81 16.67 -24.34
C ALA A 18 18.82 17.16 -23.28
N ASP A 19 17.60 16.62 -23.28
CA ASP A 19 16.68 16.80 -22.16
C ASP A 19 16.26 15.43 -21.63
N GLY A 20 16.76 15.16 -20.43
CA GLY A 20 16.55 13.93 -19.70
C GLY A 20 15.08 13.58 -19.67
N VAL A 21 14.78 12.39 -20.20
CA VAL A 21 13.54 11.69 -19.90
C VAL A 21 13.51 11.44 -18.39
N ALA A 22 13.01 12.42 -17.64
CA ALA A 22 12.58 12.26 -16.26
C ALA A 22 11.32 11.38 -16.29
N SER A 23 11.53 10.10 -16.58
CA SER A 23 10.55 9.06 -16.35
C SER A 23 10.31 9.02 -14.85
N THR A 24 9.20 9.64 -14.45
CA THR A 24 8.70 9.53 -13.07
C THR A 24 8.26 8.09 -12.89
N ASP A 25 9.18 7.23 -12.42
CA ASP A 25 8.88 5.87 -12.02
C ASP A 25 8.05 5.95 -10.73
N GLU A 26 6.73 5.96 -10.88
CA GLU A 26 5.79 5.96 -9.76
C GLU A 26 5.82 4.58 -9.10
N VAL A 27 6.85 4.36 -8.27
CA VAL A 27 6.96 3.15 -7.47
C VAL A 27 5.91 3.20 -6.37
N THR A 28 4.74 2.63 -6.65
CA THR A 28 3.70 2.42 -5.63
C THR A 28 4.22 1.43 -4.60
N VAL A 29 4.77 1.94 -3.50
CA VAL A 29 5.03 1.15 -2.30
C VAL A 29 3.68 0.83 -1.67
N ARG A 30 3.12 -0.31 -2.08
CA ARG A 30 1.98 -0.93 -1.40
C ARG A 30 2.43 -1.30 0.02
N ARG A 31 2.01 -0.51 1.02
CA ARG A 31 2.20 -0.88 2.43
C ARG A 31 1.54 -2.24 2.65
N ALA A 32 2.33 -3.23 3.07
CA ALA A 32 1.82 -4.54 3.44
C ALA A 32 0.85 -4.38 4.65
N PRO A 33 -0.41 -4.82 4.53
CA PRO A 33 -1.37 -4.82 5.63
C PRO A 33 -0.82 -5.60 6.84
N LYS A 34 -0.88 -5.02 8.04
CA LYS A 34 -0.37 -5.66 9.28
C LYS A 34 -1.37 -6.69 9.86
N ILE A 35 -1.85 -7.61 9.01
CA ILE A 35 -2.83 -8.63 9.40
C ILE A 35 -2.26 -9.58 10.47
N GLY A 36 -0.95 -9.83 10.44
CA GLY A 36 -0.28 -10.75 11.37
C GLY A 36 -0.47 -10.39 12.85
N VAL A 37 -0.48 -9.10 13.21
CA VAL A 37 -0.64 -8.69 14.62
C VAL A 37 -2.03 -9.05 15.15
N PHE A 38 -3.07 -8.79 14.36
CA PHE A 38 -4.45 -9.08 14.74
C PHE A 38 -4.73 -10.59 14.77
N LEU A 39 -4.13 -11.36 13.87
CA LEU A 39 -4.23 -12.81 13.88
C LEU A 39 -3.61 -13.38 15.16
N ILE A 40 -2.40 -12.95 15.53
CA ILE A 40 -1.71 -13.40 16.75
C ILE A 40 -2.50 -13.00 18.00
N MET A 41 -2.93 -11.73 18.10
CA MET A 41 -3.73 -11.26 19.24
C MET A 41 -5.06 -12.01 19.35
N GLY A 42 -5.76 -12.20 18.23
CA GLY A 42 -7.03 -12.94 18.21
C GLY A 42 -6.84 -14.39 18.62
N ALA A 43 -5.80 -15.06 18.10
CA ALA A 43 -5.49 -16.45 18.44
C ALA A 43 -5.15 -16.61 19.93
N LEU A 44 -4.29 -15.73 20.47
CA LEU A 44 -3.95 -15.73 21.90
C LEU A 44 -5.17 -15.45 22.79
N ALA A 45 -5.99 -14.46 22.43
CA ALA A 45 -7.22 -14.15 23.15
C ALA A 45 -8.20 -15.33 23.11
N GLY A 46 -8.35 -15.99 21.96
CA GLY A 46 -9.23 -17.15 21.80
C GLY A 46 -8.75 -18.36 22.62
N VAL A 47 -7.44 -18.63 22.65
CA VAL A 47 -6.87 -19.63 23.56
C VAL A 47 -7.21 -19.27 25.00
N LEU A 48 -6.90 -18.04 25.44
CA LEU A 48 -7.16 -17.62 26.82
C LEU A 48 -8.63 -17.78 27.21
N VAL A 49 -9.56 -17.33 26.37
CA VAL A 49 -11.00 -17.49 26.57
C VAL A 49 -11.38 -18.97 26.65
N SER A 50 -10.89 -19.81 25.74
CA SER A 50 -11.18 -21.25 25.76
C SER A 50 -10.70 -21.93 27.04
N LEU A 51 -9.52 -21.55 27.56
CA LEU A 51 -8.98 -22.11 28.80
C LEU A 51 -9.80 -21.67 30.02
N ILE A 52 -10.21 -20.40 30.05
CA ILE A 52 -11.11 -19.89 31.10
C ILE A 52 -12.44 -20.66 31.06
N LEU A 53 -13.05 -20.79 29.89
CA LEU A 53 -14.29 -21.55 29.74
C LEU A 53 -14.11 -22.99 30.20
N THR A 54 -13.07 -23.68 29.74
CA THR A 54 -12.77 -25.07 30.12
C THR A 54 -12.64 -25.22 31.64
N SER A 55 -12.01 -24.26 32.31
CA SER A 55 -11.86 -24.24 33.77
C SER A 55 -13.18 -24.03 34.52
N LEU A 56 -14.15 -23.33 33.91
CA LEU A 56 -15.47 -23.09 34.49
C LEU A 56 -16.42 -24.29 34.38
N PHE A 57 -16.17 -25.21 33.44
CA PHE A 57 -17.00 -26.40 33.25
C PHE A 57 -16.43 -27.61 34.00
N PRO A 58 -17.29 -28.44 34.64
CA PRO A 58 -16.83 -29.68 35.24
C PRO A 58 -16.44 -30.66 34.12
N PHE A 59 -15.16 -31.01 34.07
CA PHE A 59 -14.65 -32.08 33.21
C PHE A 59 -14.06 -33.21 34.08
N ASP A 60 -14.19 -34.44 33.60
CA ASP A 60 -13.64 -35.62 34.26
C ASP A 60 -12.11 -35.55 34.26
N GLN A 61 -11.51 -35.46 35.45
CA GLN A 61 -10.06 -35.38 35.62
C GLN A 61 -9.35 -36.72 35.33
N GLY A 62 -10.10 -37.83 35.24
CA GLY A 62 -9.60 -39.12 34.78
C GLY A 62 -9.32 -39.16 33.28
N GLN A 63 -9.99 -38.29 32.50
CA GLN A 63 -9.66 -38.03 31.10
C GLN A 63 -8.56 -36.98 31.06
N GLY A 64 -7.38 -37.36 30.54
CA GLY A 64 -6.13 -36.60 30.67
C GLY A 64 -6.31 -35.09 30.57
N VAL A 65 -6.15 -34.40 31.70
CA VAL A 65 -6.39 -32.95 31.85
C VAL A 65 -5.67 -32.15 30.77
N ALA A 66 -4.40 -32.48 30.50
CA ALA A 66 -3.61 -31.83 29.47
C ALA A 66 -4.22 -31.96 28.06
N SER A 67 -4.84 -33.11 27.74
CA SER A 67 -5.49 -33.36 26.46
C SER A 67 -6.73 -32.48 26.29
N THR A 68 -7.57 -32.39 27.33
CA THR A 68 -8.78 -31.55 27.32
C THR A 68 -8.42 -30.08 27.12
N TYR A 69 -7.49 -29.55 27.92
CA TYR A 69 -7.02 -28.17 27.77
C TYR A 69 -6.38 -27.94 26.40
N GLY A 70 -5.55 -28.86 25.92
CA GLY A 70 -4.91 -28.77 24.61
C GLY A 70 -5.93 -28.76 23.46
N TYR A 71 -6.94 -29.61 23.51
CA TYR A 71 -8.00 -29.68 22.51
C TYR A 71 -8.80 -28.38 22.43
N PHE A 72 -9.26 -27.88 23.58
CA PHE A 72 -10.00 -26.61 23.62
C PHE A 72 -9.11 -25.40 23.27
N ALA A 73 -7.85 -25.40 23.68
CA ALA A 73 -6.88 -24.39 23.27
C ALA A 73 -6.72 -24.35 21.75
N LEU A 74 -6.68 -25.52 21.08
CA LEU A 74 -6.56 -25.58 19.63
C LEU A 74 -7.79 -24.97 18.94
N TRP A 75 -8.99 -25.29 19.41
CA TRP A 75 -10.22 -24.66 18.93
C TRP A 75 -10.26 -23.16 19.21
N GLY A 76 -9.85 -22.73 20.41
CA GLY A 76 -9.72 -21.32 20.79
C GLY A 76 -8.74 -20.57 19.89
N LEU A 77 -7.60 -21.19 19.56
CA LEU A 77 -6.60 -20.65 18.64
C LEU A 77 -7.19 -20.46 17.24
N THR A 78 -7.88 -21.47 16.70
CA THR A 78 -8.46 -21.42 15.36
C THR A 78 -9.57 -20.38 15.25
N PHE A 79 -10.56 -20.41 16.16
CA PHE A 79 -11.66 -19.44 16.12
C PHE A 79 -11.21 -18.02 16.49
N GLY A 80 -10.35 -17.89 17.49
CA GLY A 80 -9.79 -16.60 17.89
C GLY A 80 -8.95 -15.97 16.78
N GLY A 81 -8.10 -16.77 16.12
CA GLY A 81 -7.30 -16.32 14.98
C GLY A 81 -8.16 -15.93 13.79
N ALA A 82 -9.18 -16.74 13.46
CA ALA A 82 -10.13 -16.43 12.39
C ALA A 82 -10.89 -15.12 12.67
N LEU A 83 -11.43 -14.95 13.88
CA LEU A 83 -12.11 -13.72 14.27
C LEU A 83 -11.16 -12.51 14.25
N GLY A 84 -9.95 -12.67 14.77
CA GLY A 84 -8.90 -11.65 14.73
C GLY A 84 -8.56 -11.24 13.30
N ALA A 85 -8.44 -12.20 12.38
CA ALA A 85 -8.20 -11.93 10.96
C ALA A 85 -9.38 -11.19 10.30
N VAL A 86 -10.62 -11.60 10.58
CA VAL A 86 -11.82 -10.89 10.09
C VAL A 86 -11.82 -9.44 10.57
N VAL A 87 -11.56 -9.22 11.87
CA VAL A 87 -11.45 -7.86 12.44
C VAL A 87 -10.33 -7.08 11.77
N ALA A 88 -9.19 -7.71 11.50
CA ALA A 88 -8.07 -7.09 10.79
C ALA A 88 -8.48 -6.59 9.41
N VAL A 89 -9.18 -7.43 8.64
CA VAL A 89 -9.65 -7.10 7.28
C VAL A 89 -10.63 -5.93 7.33
N VAL A 90 -11.57 -5.92 8.28
CA VAL A 90 -12.54 -4.83 8.44
C VAL A 90 -11.84 -3.51 8.76
N ILE A 91 -10.87 -3.52 9.69
CA ILE A 91 -10.12 -2.32 10.07
C ILE A 91 -9.21 -1.84 8.93
N ASP A 92 -8.52 -2.77 8.27
CA ASP A 92 -7.62 -2.47 7.15
C ASP A 92 -8.37 -1.87 5.95
N GLN A 93 -9.61 -2.31 5.71
CA GLN A 93 -10.44 -1.77 4.64
C GLN A 93 -10.87 -0.32 4.90
N VAL A 94 -11.06 0.08 6.15
CA VAL A 94 -11.33 1.48 6.52
C VAL A 94 -10.05 2.32 6.46
N SER A 95 -8.93 1.76 6.91
CA SER A 95 -7.63 2.44 6.95
C SER A 95 -7.08 2.73 5.55
N SER A 96 -7.10 1.74 4.65
CA SER A 96 -6.65 1.88 3.26
C SER A 96 -7.44 2.94 2.48
N ARG A 97 -8.75 3.04 2.71
CA ARG A 97 -9.61 4.09 2.15
C ARG A 97 -9.20 5.49 2.61
N ARG A 98 -8.85 5.64 3.89
CA ARG A 98 -8.43 6.94 4.44
C ARG A 98 -7.02 7.34 4.00
N ALA A 99 -6.10 6.37 3.89
CA ALA A 99 -4.76 6.61 3.36
C ALA A 99 -4.77 7.05 1.88
N ARG A 100 -5.67 6.52 1.05
CA ARG A 100 -5.87 6.97 -0.34
C ARG A 100 -6.30 8.44 -0.45
N ARG A 101 -7.13 8.93 0.48
CA ARG A 101 -7.55 10.36 0.50
C ARG A 101 -6.41 11.32 0.84
N LEU A 102 -5.40 10.89 1.60
CA LEU A 102 -4.26 11.74 1.98
C LEU A 102 -3.22 11.87 0.87
N GLN A 103 -2.97 10.82 0.08
CA GLN A 103 -2.01 10.89 -1.04
C GLN A 103 -2.54 11.73 -2.22
N ALA A 104 -3.85 11.75 -2.43
CA ALA A 104 -4.49 12.58 -3.46
C ALA A 104 -4.44 14.09 -3.19
N SER A 105 -3.91 14.52 -2.03
CA SER A 105 -3.81 15.94 -1.63
C SER A 105 -2.41 16.53 -1.79
N ARG A 106 -1.51 15.90 -2.58
CA ARG A 106 -0.24 16.55 -2.98
C ARG A 106 -0.41 17.26 -4.32
N GLU A 107 -0.75 18.53 -4.19
CA GLU A 107 -0.11 19.66 -4.86
C GLU A 107 0.26 19.46 -6.34
N ARG A 108 -0.72 19.73 -7.20
CA ARG A 108 -0.45 20.27 -8.54
C ARG A 108 0.09 21.69 -8.34
N VAL A 109 1.40 21.88 -8.41
CA VAL A 109 1.95 23.19 -8.76
C VAL A 109 2.09 23.20 -10.27
N ASP A 110 1.05 23.68 -10.95
CA ASP A 110 1.25 24.28 -12.26
C ASP A 110 2.11 25.52 -12.00
N ALA A 111 3.39 25.49 -12.38
CA ALA A 111 4.14 26.72 -12.53
C ALA A 111 3.65 27.39 -13.83
N PRO A 112 3.28 28.67 -13.77
CA PRO A 112 2.47 29.32 -14.79
C PRO A 112 3.19 29.37 -16.13
N ASP A 113 2.42 29.24 -17.22
CA ASP A 113 2.78 29.71 -18.54
C ASP A 113 3.26 31.17 -18.39
N ALA A 114 4.58 31.35 -18.31
CA ALA A 114 5.22 32.61 -18.56
C ALA A 114 5.13 32.80 -20.08
N THR A 115 3.98 33.32 -20.49
CA THR A 115 3.72 33.98 -21.76
C THR A 115 5.02 34.45 -22.40
N GLU A 116 5.31 33.87 -23.56
CA GLU A 116 6.12 34.46 -24.61
C GLU A 116 5.95 35.99 -24.59
N VAL A 117 7.00 36.70 -24.19
CA VAL A 117 7.18 38.10 -24.58
C VAL A 117 8.06 38.06 -25.81
N GLU A 118 7.50 37.52 -26.89
CA GLU A 118 7.97 37.76 -28.25
C GLU A 118 7.03 38.79 -28.86
N GLY A 119 7.62 39.89 -29.33
CA GLY A 119 6.94 41.07 -29.83
C GLY A 119 7.13 42.25 -28.88
N GLU A 120 7.65 43.39 -29.29
CA GLU A 120 7.75 43.90 -30.65
C GLU A 120 8.43 45.30 -30.56
N LEU A 121 9.29 45.63 -31.54
CA LEU A 121 9.51 46.98 -32.13
C LEU A 121 10.32 48.05 -31.35
N GLU A 122 11.58 48.26 -31.74
CA GLU A 122 12.07 49.35 -32.63
C GLU A 122 13.60 49.41 -32.68
#